data_AF-F0GIA1-F1
#
_entry.id   AF-F0GIA1-F1
#
_cell.length_a   1.000
_cell.length_b   1.000
_cell.length_c   1.000
_cell.angle_alpha   90.00
_cell.angle_beta   90.00
_cell.angle_gamma   90.00
#
_symmetry.space_group_name_H-M   'P 1'
#
loop_
_entity.id
_entity.type
_entity.pdbx_description
1 polymer ?
#
loop_
_entity_poly.entity_id
_entity_poly.type
_entity_poly.pdbx_seq_one_letter_code
_entity_poly.pdbx_strand_id
1 'polypeptide(L)' 'MTDTLFDRADIDALLAARHPDPFACLGPHVVADRVVVRALLPGAERVRAVSDDGAELGTLACVDPAGCFAGTIAH' A
#
# COMPACT_ATOMS: atom_id res chain seq x y z
N MET A 1 0.72 -19.10 5.86
CA MET A 1 1.52 -17.91 6.24
C MET A 1 0.74 -16.74 5.70
N THR A 2 0.23 -15.86 6.56
CA THR A 2 -0.52 -14.69 6.10
C THR A 2 0.45 -13.85 5.28
N ASP A 3 0.19 -13.72 3.99
CA ASP A 3 1.01 -12.95 3.07
C ASP A 3 0.85 -11.46 3.43
N THR A 4 1.73 -10.97 4.30
CA THR A 4 1.63 -9.61 4.84
C THR A 4 2.11 -8.65 3.75
N LEU A 5 1.16 -8.05 3.04
CA LEU A 5 1.45 -7.13 1.94
C LEU A 5 2.10 -5.82 2.41
N PHE A 6 2.10 -5.47 3.69
CA PHE A 6 2.71 -4.24 4.23
C PHE A 6 3.27 -4.52 5.64
N ASP A 7 4.60 -4.43 5.78
CA ASP A 7 5.26 -4.77 7.04
C ASP A 7 4.77 -3.89 8.20
N ARG A 8 4.56 -4.52 9.36
CA ARG A 8 4.09 -3.82 10.57
C ARG A 8 5.11 -2.80 11.06
N ALA A 9 6.41 -3.09 10.99
CA ALA A 9 7.45 -2.17 11.41
C ALA A 9 7.47 -0.89 10.55
N ASP A 10 7.25 -1.04 9.23
CA ASP A 10 7.16 0.10 8.32
C ASP A 10 5.91 0.94 8.62
N ILE A 11 4.75 0.29 8.82
CA ILE A 11 3.51 0.97 9.21
C ILE A 11 3.72 1.80 10.48
N ASP A 12 4.24 1.18 11.55
CA ASP A 12 4.40 1.85 12.84
C ASP A 12 5.40 3.03 12.74
N ALA A 13 6.48 2.87 11.95
CA ALA A 13 7.45 3.93 11.74
C ALA A 13 6.90 5.09 10.88
N LEU A 14 6.08 4.79 9.87
CA LEU A 14 5.39 5.79 9.05
C LEU A 14 4.37 6.58 9.87
N LEU A 15 3.51 5.89 10.63
CA LEU A 15 2.50 6.53 11.49
C LEU A 15 3.12 7.40 12.56
N ALA A 16 4.32 7.05 13.03
CA ALA A 16 5.07 7.83 13.98
C ALA A 16 5.96 8.94 13.36
N ALA A 17 5.92 9.13 12.03
CA ALA A 17 6.76 10.06 11.28
C ALA A 17 8.27 9.88 11.54
N ARG A 18 8.72 8.62 11.67
CA ARG A 18 10.12 8.24 11.96
C ARG A 18 10.72 7.27 10.94
N HIS A 19 9.98 6.91 9.89
CA HIS A 19 10.50 6.03 8.86
C HIS A 19 11.69 6.69 8.15
N PRO A 20 12.87 6.06 8.07
CA PRO A 20 14.08 6.68 7.51
C PRO A 20 13.98 6.90 6.00
N ASP A 21 13.19 6.06 5.31
CA ASP A 21 12.92 6.17 3.87
C ASP A 21 11.49 5.72 3.55
N PRO A 22 10.48 6.60 3.61
CA PRO A 22 9.09 6.24 3.35
C PRO A 22 8.83 5.56 2.00
N PHE A 23 9.64 5.87 0.98
CA PHE A 23 9.46 5.31 -0.37
C PHE A 23 10.11 3.93 -0.55
N ALA A 24 10.92 3.49 0.41
CA ALA A 24 11.36 2.10 0.47
C ALA A 24 10.18 1.12 0.60
N CYS A 25 9.03 1.58 1.13
CA CYS A 25 7.82 0.78 1.26
C CYS A 25 6.59 1.39 0.58
N LEU A 26 6.39 2.71 0.56
CA LEU A 26 5.24 3.33 -0.12
C LEU A 26 5.38 3.31 -1.65
N GLY A 27 4.24 3.29 -2.34
CA GLY A 27 4.17 3.23 -3.79
C GLY A 27 4.18 1.80 -4.35
N PRO A 28 4.39 1.64 -5.66
CA PRO A 28 4.47 0.34 -6.33
C PRO A 28 5.83 -0.35 -6.10
N HIS A 29 5.79 -1.63 -5.73
CA HIS A 29 6.98 -2.47 -5.54
C HIS A 29 6.75 -3.87 -6.12
N VAL A 30 7.77 -4.46 -6.74
CA VAL A 30 7.68 -5.84 -7.24
C VAL A 30 7.97 -6.83 -6.11
N VAL A 31 7.02 -7.72 -5.84
CA VAL A 31 7.11 -8.80 -4.85
C VAL A 31 6.69 -10.10 -5.53
N ALA A 32 7.59 -11.08 -5.63
CA ALA A 32 7.32 -12.38 -6.25
C ALA A 32 6.58 -12.26 -7.60
N ASP A 33 7.13 -11.45 -8.51
CA ASP A 33 6.63 -11.18 -9.86
C ASP A 33 5.26 -10.47 -9.94
N ARG A 34 4.81 -9.87 -8.84
CA ARG A 34 3.58 -9.06 -8.77
C ARG A 34 3.90 -7.64 -8.33
N VAL A 35 3.14 -6.66 -8.82
CA VAL A 35 3.23 -5.28 -8.33
C VAL A 35 2.29 -5.13 -7.13
N VAL A 36 2.86 -4.86 -5.96
CA VAL A 36 2.15 -4.49 -4.75
C VAL A 36 2.23 -2.99 -4.58
N VAL A 37 1.09 -2.32 -4.47
CA VAL A 37 1.00 -0.90 -4.14
C VAL A 37 0.68 -0.75 -2.66
N ARG A 38 1.43 0.11 -1.97
CA ARG A 38 1.20 0.49 -0.57
C ARG A 38 0.98 1.99 -0.47
N ALA A 39 0.00 2.40 0.32
CA ALA A 39 -0.37 3.80 0.46
C ALA A 39 -0.74 4.14 1.91
N LEU A 40 -0.36 5.35 2.35
CA LEU A 40 -0.82 5.95 3.61
C LEU A 40 -1.77 7.11 3.25
N LEU A 41 -3.07 6.89 3.46
CA LEU A 41 -4.16 7.80 3.11
C LEU A 41 -5.11 7.95 4.31
N PRO A 42 -4.76 8.75 5.33
CA PRO A 42 -5.59 8.96 6.52
C PRO A 42 -6.98 9.48 6.15
N GLY A 43 -8.01 8.88 6.75
CA GLY A 43 -9.42 9.25 6.53
C GLY A 43 -10.06 8.67 5.26
N ALA A 44 -9.32 7.90 4.44
CA ALA A 44 -9.91 7.21 3.31
C ALA A 44 -10.75 6.00 3.78
N GLU A 45 -11.94 5.83 3.19
CA GLU A 45 -12.79 4.65 3.43
C GLU A 45 -12.43 3.48 2.52
N ARG A 46 -12.07 3.77 1.25
CA ARG A 46 -11.73 2.79 0.22
C ARG A 46 -10.70 3.38 -0.74
N VAL A 47 -9.81 2.53 -1.25
CA VAL A 47 -8.74 2.92 -2.17
C VAL A 47 -8.71 1.98 -3.36
N ARG A 48 -8.64 2.57 -4.56
CA ARG A 48 -8.50 1.86 -5.83
C ARG A 48 -7.34 2.46 -6.60
N ALA A 49 -6.49 1.60 -7.16
CA ALA A 49 -5.50 2.00 -8.15
C ALA A 49 -6.17 2.02 -9.53
N VAL A 50 -5.88 3.05 -10.30
CA VAL A 50 -6.37 3.22 -11.67
C VAL A 50 -5.19 3.55 -12.59
N SER A 51 -5.29 3.16 -13.86
CA SER A 51 -4.36 3.58 -14.92
C SER A 51 -4.64 4.99 -15.38
N ASP A 52 -3.76 5.53 -16.22
CA ASP A 52 -3.86 6.89 -16.78
C ASP A 52 -5.13 7.10 -17.63
N ASP A 53 -5.67 6.03 -18.23
CA ASP A 53 -6.93 6.04 -18.99
C ASP A 53 -8.18 5.76 -18.11
N GLY A 54 -7.98 5.59 -16.80
CA GLY A 54 -9.04 5.43 -15.81
C GLY A 54 -9.51 3.99 -15.59
N ALA A 55 -8.87 2.99 -16.20
CA ALA A 55 -9.20 1.59 -15.92
C ALA A 55 -8.76 1.20 -14.49
N GLU A 56 -9.59 0.42 -13.78
CA GLU A 56 -9.25 -0.06 -12.44
C GLU A 56 -8.18 -1.15 -12.52
N LEU A 57 -7.04 -0.92 -11.87
CA LEU A 57 -5.92 -1.87 -11.79
C LEU A 57 -6.03 -2.77 -10.56
N GLY A 58 -6.73 -2.32 -9.51
CA GLY A 58 -6.99 -3.13 -8.33
C GLY A 58 -7.52 -2.32 -7.15
N THR A 59 -8.15 -3.01 -6.21
CA THR A 59 -8.57 -2.44 -4.91
C THR A 59 -7.50 -2.74 -3.85
N LEU A 60 -7.15 -1.74 -3.05
CA LEU A 60 -6.19 -1.90 -1.95
C LEU A 60 -6.96 -2.17 -0.65
N ALA A 61 -6.58 -3.23 0.06
CA ALA A 61 -7.16 -3.58 1.34
C ALA A 61 -6.67 -2.61 2.42
N CYS A 62 -7.56 -2.22 3.33
CA CYS A 62 -7.16 -1.53 4.56
C CYS A 62 -6.40 -2.53 5.44
N VAL A 63 -5.11 -2.30 5.65
CA VAL A 63 -4.24 -3.14 6.49
C VAL A 63 -3.99 -2.52 7.86
N ASP A 64 -4.25 -1.21 8.00
CA ASP A 64 -4.34 -0.52 9.28
C ASP A 64 -5.39 0.60 9.22
N PRO A 65 -6.30 0.70 10.21
CA PRO A 65 -7.36 1.71 10.23
C PRO A 65 -6.85 3.16 10.34
N ALA A 66 -5.57 3.39 10.68
CA ALA A 66 -4.95 4.71 10.62
C ALA A 66 -4.74 5.23 9.18
N GLY A 67 -5.12 4.44 8.18
CA GLY A 67 -5.10 4.82 6.76
C GLY A 67 -4.01 4.11 5.95
N CYS A 68 -3.49 2.97 6.42
CA CYS A 68 -2.54 2.18 5.63
C CYS A 68 -3.31 1.18 4.76
N PHE A 69 -3.02 1.20 3.46
CA PHE A 69 -3.63 0.35 2.46
C PHE A 69 -2.56 -0.40 1.66
N ALA A 70 -2.85 -1.64 1.28
CA ALA A 70 -1.98 -2.42 0.40
C ALA A 70 -2.79 -3.36 -0.50
N GLY A 71 -2.29 -3.58 -1.72
CA GLY A 71 -2.93 -4.49 -2.65
C GLY A 71 -2.05 -4.77 -3.86
N THR A 72 -2.22 -5.96 -4.43
CA THR A 72 -1.65 -6.30 -5.74
C THR A 72 -2.50 -5.65 -6.83
N ILE A 73 -1.86 -5.08 -7.84
CA ILE A 73 -2.52 -4.50 -9.01
C ILE A 73 -2.23 -5.31 -10.28
N ALA A 74 -3.16 -5.26 -11.23
CA ALA A 74 -2.93 -5.68 -12.59
C ALA A 74 -1.98 -4.71 -13.29
N HIS A 75 -1.21 -5.23 -14.24
CA HIS A 75 -0.23 -4.48 -15.03
C HIS A 75 -0.74 -4.31 -16.48
#